data_AF-A0A645HD25-F1
#
_entry.id   AF-A0A645HD25-F1
#
_cell.length_a   1.000
_cell.length_b   1.000
_cell.length_c   1.000
_cell.angle_alpha   90.00
_cell.angle_beta   90.00
_cell.angle_gamma   90.00
#
_symmetry.space_group_name_H-M   'P 1'
#
loop_
_entity.id
_entity.type
_entity.pdbx_description
1 polymer ?
#
loop_
_entity_poly.entity_id
_entity_poly.type
_entity_poly.pdbx_seq_one_letter_code
_entity_poly.pdbx_strand_id
1 'polypeptide(L)'
;MSDDGGYYTFLSVGMSSAGSGNAFRAIYPLFKVAGEAPKVTTCGFDGTVSDTGLCTGVLTVGFDRALYYRLQENGKQINLPLRNVGTVDTTNTYQCVADTFTPGVGYDLKDTSNSNSNKDVQIVRYDLSNARNGSTLIADSNLCDQNGHTRSPNLTITLNVSAGDTSPTFTVSSGWDGR
;
A
#
# COMPACT_ATOMS: atom_id res chain seq x y z
N MET A 1 0.40 24.08 8.52
CA MET A 1 -0.41 23.64 9.68
C MET A 1 -0.56 22.14 9.53
N SER A 2 0.07 21.36 10.39
CA SER A 2 -0.15 19.93 10.47
C SER A 2 -1.52 19.73 11.10
N ASP A 3 -2.45 19.12 10.36
CA ASP A 3 -3.66 18.59 10.97
C ASP A 3 -3.21 17.48 11.91
N ASP A 4 -3.39 17.67 13.22
CA ASP A 4 -3.22 16.61 14.22
C ASP A 4 -4.56 15.85 14.32
N GLY A 5 -4.50 14.51 14.33
CA GLY A 5 -5.69 13.65 14.33
C GLY A 5 -6.63 13.96 15.49
N GLY A 6 -7.93 13.77 15.27
CA GLY A 6 -8.97 14.15 16.24
C GLY A 6 -9.98 13.05 16.48
N TYR A 7 -10.44 12.93 17.74
CA TYR A 7 -11.63 12.16 18.10
C TYR A 7 -12.86 13.01 17.82
N TYR A 8 -13.72 12.52 16.93
CA TYR A 8 -15.03 13.13 16.66
C TYR A 8 -16.11 12.22 17.21
N THR A 9 -17.13 12.80 17.82
CA THR A 9 -18.34 12.07 18.22
C THR A 9 -19.52 12.69 17.51
N PHE A 10 -20.16 11.90 16.65
CA PHE A 10 -21.48 12.26 16.15
C PHE A 10 -22.52 11.85 17.17
N LEU A 11 -23.23 12.84 17.70
CA LEU A 11 -24.39 12.64 18.55
C LEU A 11 -25.63 13.03 17.74
N SER A 12 -26.45 12.05 17.36
CA SER A 12 -27.79 12.32 16.87
C SER A 12 -28.79 12.18 18.01
N VAL A 13 -29.63 13.22 18.19
CA VAL A 13 -30.68 13.26 19.21
C VAL A 13 -32.02 13.43 18.50
N GLY A 14 -32.86 12.40 18.57
CA GLY A 14 -34.23 12.48 18.07
C GLY A 14 -35.13 13.24 19.04
N MET A 15 -35.87 14.25 18.56
CA MET A 15 -36.80 14.99 19.39
C MET A 15 -38.05 14.13 19.66
N SER A 16 -38.41 13.96 20.93
CA SER A 16 -39.62 13.26 21.36
C SER A 16 -40.63 14.25 21.93
N SER A 17 -41.91 14.09 21.61
CA SER A 17 -43.00 14.88 22.19
C SER A 17 -43.20 14.60 23.68
N ALA A 18 -42.60 13.53 24.23
CA ALA A 18 -42.73 13.08 25.61
C ALA A 18 -41.61 13.59 26.55
N GLY A 19 -40.85 14.62 26.16
CA GLY A 19 -39.78 15.22 26.96
C GLY A 19 -38.38 14.64 26.70
N SER A 20 -37.35 15.31 27.22
CA SER A 20 -35.92 15.04 26.92
C SER A 20 -35.42 13.65 27.36
N GLY A 21 -36.14 12.98 28.27
CA GLY A 21 -35.82 11.63 28.75
C GLY A 21 -36.11 10.50 27.74
N ASN A 22 -36.93 10.76 26.71
CA ASN A 22 -37.38 9.77 25.73
C ASN A 22 -36.73 9.93 24.34
N ALA A 23 -35.60 10.62 24.25
CA ALA A 23 -34.87 10.80 23.00
C ALA A 23 -34.03 9.57 22.64
N PHE A 24 -34.11 9.12 21.38
CA PHE A 24 -33.14 8.17 20.81
C PHE A 24 -31.76 8.83 20.75
N ARG A 25 -30.73 8.10 21.18
CA ARG A 25 -29.33 8.51 21.10
C ARG A 25 -28.56 7.44 20.36
N ALA A 26 -28.00 7.79 19.21
CA ALA A 26 -26.92 7.02 18.61
C ALA A 26 -25.61 7.78 18.77
N ILE A 27 -24.59 7.06 19.21
CA ILE A 27 -23.24 7.56 19.36
C ILE A 27 -22.38 6.77 18.37
N TYR A 28 -21.79 7.48 17.41
CA TYR A 28 -20.84 6.88 16.48
C TYR A 28 -19.48 7.57 16.66
N PRO A 29 -18.51 6.92 17.34
CA PRO A 29 -17.17 7.45 17.43
C PRO A 29 -16.50 7.36 16.06
N LEU A 30 -15.96 8.47 15.59
CA LEU A 30 -15.15 8.55 14.37
C LEU A 30 -13.75 8.99 14.74
N PHE A 31 -12.78 8.14 14.45
CA PHE A 31 -11.37 8.48 14.57
C PHE A 31 -10.88 8.96 13.19
N LYS A 32 -10.62 10.26 13.06
CA LYS A 32 -9.97 10.80 11.86
C LYS A 32 -8.48 10.86 12.17
N VAL A 33 -7.76 9.82 11.74
CA VAL A 33 -6.30 9.84 11.76
C VAL A 33 -5.86 10.94 10.80
N ALA A 34 -5.13 11.93 11.30
CA ALA A 34 -4.52 12.91 10.44
C ALA A 34 -3.13 12.39 10.04
N GLY A 35 -2.88 12.41 8.74
CA GLY A 35 -1.70 11.86 8.13
C GLY A 35 -2.00 11.43 6.70
N GLU A 36 -1.00 11.56 5.84
CA GLU A 36 -1.10 11.08 4.47
C GLU A 36 -0.74 9.60 4.41
N ALA A 37 -1.44 8.81 3.60
CA ALA A 37 -1.00 7.45 3.26
C ALA A 37 0.39 7.46 2.58
N PRO A 38 1.14 6.33 2.59
CA PRO A 38 2.44 6.26 1.94
C PRO A 38 2.40 6.69 0.48
N LYS A 39 3.50 7.29 0.02
CA LYS A 39 3.70 7.75 -1.37
C LYS A 39 4.93 7.07 -1.95
N VAL A 40 4.89 6.77 -3.24
CA VAL A 40 6.05 6.30 -4.00
C VAL A 40 6.97 7.50 -4.24
N THR A 41 8.21 7.40 -3.78
CA THR A 41 9.25 8.42 -3.97
C THR A 41 10.21 8.06 -5.10
N THR A 42 10.36 6.76 -5.36
CA THR A 42 11.22 6.23 -6.42
C THR A 42 10.52 5.07 -7.11
N CYS A 43 10.49 5.09 -8.44
CA CYS A 43 10.10 3.94 -9.26
C CYS A 43 11.13 3.84 -10.39
N GLY A 44 12.22 3.10 -10.11
CA GLY A 44 13.38 3.00 -10.98
C GLY A 44 13.57 1.59 -11.51
N PHE A 45 14.16 1.48 -12.69
CA PHE A 45 14.44 0.20 -13.33
C PHE A 45 15.89 0.14 -13.80
N ASP A 46 16.54 -0.99 -13.50
CA ASP A 46 17.88 -1.33 -13.99
C ASP A 46 17.79 -2.64 -14.76
N GLY A 47 17.99 -2.60 -16.08
CA GLY A 47 17.79 -3.75 -16.94
C GLY A 47 17.78 -3.42 -18.42
N THR A 48 17.28 -4.36 -19.21
CA THR A 48 17.24 -4.29 -20.68
C THR A 48 15.85 -4.62 -21.21
N VAL A 49 15.60 -4.17 -22.43
CA VAL A 49 14.43 -4.52 -23.23
C VAL A 49 14.94 -5.27 -24.47
N SER A 50 14.33 -6.39 -24.80
CA SER A 50 14.64 -7.11 -26.04
C SER A 50 14.03 -6.41 -27.26
N ASP A 51 14.50 -6.77 -28.46
CA ASP A 51 13.89 -6.33 -29.73
C ASP A 51 12.42 -6.74 -29.87
N THR A 52 11.96 -7.70 -29.06
CA THR A 52 10.57 -8.18 -29.00
C THR A 52 9.73 -7.48 -27.92
N GLY A 53 10.28 -6.48 -27.22
CA GLY A 53 9.59 -5.72 -26.17
C GLY A 53 9.48 -6.46 -24.84
N LEU A 54 10.37 -7.40 -24.55
CA LEU A 54 10.45 -8.09 -23.26
C LEU A 54 11.42 -7.38 -22.33
N CYS A 55 10.96 -7.00 -21.14
CA CYS A 55 11.79 -6.40 -20.09
C CYS A 55 12.40 -7.47 -19.18
N THR A 56 13.70 -7.36 -18.95
CA THR A 56 14.45 -8.15 -17.96
C THR A 56 15.32 -7.25 -17.11
N GLY A 57 15.25 -7.35 -15.79
CA GLY A 57 16.00 -6.45 -14.89
C GLY A 57 15.41 -6.39 -13.50
N VAL A 58 15.67 -5.30 -12.77
CA VAL A 58 15.19 -5.07 -11.42
C VAL A 58 14.34 -3.81 -11.37
N LEU A 59 13.07 -3.94 -11.01
CA LEU A 59 12.23 -2.81 -10.63
C LEU A 59 12.46 -2.51 -9.15
N THR A 60 12.78 -1.26 -8.82
CA THR A 60 12.90 -0.76 -7.45
C THR A 60 11.81 0.26 -7.17
N VAL A 61 10.97 -0.01 -6.17
CA VAL A 61 9.91 0.88 -5.71
C VAL A 61 10.22 1.32 -4.29
N GLY A 62 10.46 2.61 -4.10
CA GLY A 62 10.72 3.25 -2.81
C GLY A 62 9.55 4.09 -2.33
N PHE A 63 9.33 4.11 -1.02
CA PHE A 63 8.26 4.84 -0.36
C PHE A 63 8.80 5.92 0.58
N ASP A 64 7.99 6.96 0.84
CA ASP A 64 8.33 8.06 1.77
C ASP A 64 8.36 7.63 3.25
N ARG A 65 7.73 6.50 3.56
CA ARG A 65 7.60 5.94 4.91
C ARG A 65 7.49 4.42 4.87
N ALA A 66 7.60 3.82 6.06
CA ALA A 66 7.46 2.38 6.23
C ALA A 66 6.03 1.90 5.93
N LEU A 67 5.96 0.72 5.32
CA LEU A 67 4.73 0.07 4.89
C LEU A 67 4.19 -0.87 5.97
N TYR A 68 2.88 -0.81 6.16
CA TYR A 68 2.11 -1.67 7.04
C TYR A 68 0.89 -2.23 6.29
N TYR A 69 0.28 -3.25 6.86
CA TYR A 69 -0.97 -3.83 6.41
C TYR A 69 -2.05 -3.59 7.46
N ARG A 70 -3.15 -2.98 7.04
CA ARG A 70 -4.29 -2.70 7.92
C ARG A 70 -5.18 -3.92 8.02
N LEU A 71 -5.29 -4.48 9.22
CA LEU A 71 -6.23 -5.53 9.57
C LEU A 71 -7.36 -4.96 10.45
N GLN A 72 -8.59 -5.45 10.27
CA GLN A 72 -9.67 -5.23 11.21
C GLN A 72 -10.03 -6.54 11.91
N GLU A 73 -9.86 -6.59 13.22
CA GLU A 73 -10.23 -7.72 14.06
C GLU A 73 -11.14 -7.25 15.20
N ASN A 74 -12.29 -7.90 15.36
CA ASN A 74 -13.23 -7.63 16.46
C ASN A 74 -13.59 -6.15 16.61
N GLY A 75 -13.74 -5.43 15.49
CA GLY A 75 -14.06 -4.00 15.46
C GLY A 75 -12.89 -3.07 15.85
N LYS A 76 -11.67 -3.61 16.01
CA LYS A 76 -10.44 -2.86 16.24
C LYS A 76 -9.55 -2.92 15.01
N GLN A 77 -8.89 -1.80 14.73
CA GLN A 77 -7.86 -1.74 13.71
C GLN A 77 -6.51 -2.15 14.31
N ILE A 78 -5.78 -3.00 13.58
CA ILE A 78 -4.41 -3.38 13.87
C ILE A 78 -3.59 -3.11 12.60
N ASN A 79 -2.39 -2.54 12.75
CA ASN A 79 -1.51 -2.28 11.62
C ASN A 79 -0.27 -3.18 11.77
N LEU A 80 -0.12 -4.13 10.85
CA LEU A 80 0.97 -5.11 10.87
C LEU A 80 2.14 -4.59 10.03
N PRO A 81 3.39 -4.55 10.53
CA PRO A 81 4.52 -4.17 9.70
C PRO A 81 4.68 -5.16 8.54
N LEU A 82 5.00 -4.65 7.35
CA LEU A 82 5.38 -5.52 6.25
C LEU A 82 6.76 -6.13 6.51
N ARG A 83 6.90 -7.42 6.21
CA ARG A 83 8.15 -8.18 6.33
C ARG A 83 8.38 -9.02 5.07
N ASN A 84 9.64 -9.09 4.64
CA ASN A 84 10.08 -10.04 3.63
C ASN A 84 10.66 -11.28 4.31
N VAL A 85 9.77 -12.13 4.83
CA VAL A 85 10.13 -13.40 5.45
C VAL A 85 9.43 -14.52 4.67
N GLY A 86 10.16 -15.61 4.42
CA GLY A 86 9.68 -16.73 3.58
C GLY A 86 8.63 -17.62 4.26
N THR A 87 8.08 -17.21 5.40
CA THR A 87 7.09 -17.96 6.18
C THR A 87 5.87 -17.09 6.42
N VAL A 88 4.70 -17.69 6.27
CA VAL A 88 3.41 -17.07 6.61
C VAL A 88 3.35 -16.83 8.12
N ASP A 89 2.90 -15.64 8.53
CA ASP A 89 2.64 -15.37 9.93
C ASP A 89 1.30 -15.99 10.36
N THR A 90 1.34 -16.89 11.34
CA THR A 90 0.13 -17.46 11.94
C THR A 90 -0.30 -16.73 13.22
N THR A 91 0.47 -15.72 13.64
CA THR A 91 0.32 -15.01 14.91
C THR A 91 -0.06 -13.53 14.76
N ASN A 92 -0.28 -13.05 13.53
CA ASN A 92 -0.66 -11.67 13.20
C ASN A 92 0.28 -10.62 13.83
N THR A 93 1.58 -10.86 13.76
CA THR A 93 2.66 -9.96 14.16
C THR A 93 3.27 -9.19 12.98
N TYR A 94 3.14 -9.70 11.76
CA TYR A 94 3.55 -9.07 10.51
C TYR A 94 2.69 -9.52 9.33
N GLN A 95 2.78 -8.77 8.23
CA GLN A 95 2.25 -9.17 6.93
C GLN A 95 3.39 -9.47 5.96
N CYS A 96 3.30 -10.59 5.23
CA CYS A 96 4.26 -10.90 4.17
C CYS A 96 4.12 -9.94 2.99
N VAL A 97 5.26 -9.43 2.51
CA VAL A 97 5.31 -8.56 1.32
C VAL A 97 4.76 -9.29 0.09
N ALA A 98 5.10 -10.57 -0.08
CA ALA A 98 4.63 -11.41 -1.19
C ALA A 98 3.10 -11.55 -1.24
N ASP A 99 2.41 -11.47 -0.10
CA ASP A 99 0.94 -11.54 -0.03
C ASP A 99 0.28 -10.16 -0.15
N THR A 100 1.04 -9.09 0.04
CA THR A 100 0.52 -7.71 -0.02
C THR A 100 0.55 -7.14 -1.44
N PHE A 101 1.43 -7.66 -2.28
CA PHE A 101 1.61 -7.20 -3.65
C PHE A 101 1.29 -8.35 -4.60
N THR A 102 0.38 -8.12 -5.54
CA THR A 102 0.07 -9.05 -6.63
C THR A 102 0.90 -8.69 -7.86
N PRO A 103 2.00 -9.43 -8.14
CA PRO A 103 2.77 -9.25 -9.36
C PRO A 103 2.02 -9.78 -10.58
N GLY A 104 2.15 -9.06 -11.69
CA GLY A 104 1.76 -9.52 -13.02
C GLY A 104 2.79 -10.51 -13.59
N VAL A 105 2.51 -11.03 -14.78
CA VAL A 105 3.40 -11.99 -15.44
C VAL A 105 4.80 -11.39 -15.64
N GLY A 106 5.81 -12.17 -15.25
CA GLY A 106 7.22 -11.83 -15.39
C GLY A 106 7.77 -10.97 -14.25
N TYR A 107 7.10 -10.92 -13.10
CA TYR A 107 7.57 -10.23 -11.90
C TYR A 107 7.72 -11.24 -10.76
N ASP A 108 8.90 -11.29 -10.16
CA ASP A 108 9.19 -12.10 -8.98
C ASP A 108 9.70 -11.20 -7.85
N LEU A 109 9.15 -11.34 -6.64
CA LEU A 109 9.65 -10.58 -5.49
C LEU A 109 11.11 -10.99 -5.23
N LYS A 110 12.03 -10.04 -5.41
CA LYS A 110 13.45 -10.26 -5.18
C LYS A 110 13.79 -10.09 -3.72
N ASP A 111 13.58 -8.86 -3.23
CA ASP A 111 14.00 -8.44 -1.90
C ASP A 111 13.26 -7.17 -1.45
N THR A 112 13.57 -6.71 -0.24
CA THR A 112 13.12 -5.42 0.28
C THR A 112 14.29 -4.66 0.91
N SER A 113 14.08 -3.39 1.30
CA SER A 113 15.08 -2.58 2.04
C SER A 113 15.68 -3.28 3.26
N ASN A 114 15.01 -4.30 3.82
CA ASN A 114 15.36 -4.95 5.07
C ASN A 114 15.33 -6.48 5.00
N SER A 115 15.65 -7.07 3.85
CA SER A 115 15.81 -8.53 3.73
C SER A 115 16.75 -9.02 4.85
N ASN A 116 16.19 -9.79 5.79
CA ASN A 116 16.87 -10.38 6.96
C ASN A 116 17.03 -9.49 8.21
N SER A 117 16.33 -8.36 8.32
CA SER A 117 16.21 -7.64 9.58
C SER A 117 14.74 -7.34 9.89
N ASN A 118 14.30 -7.49 11.14
CA ASN A 118 12.95 -7.13 11.60
C ASN A 118 12.69 -5.61 11.55
N LYS A 119 13.11 -4.94 10.48
CA LYS A 119 12.97 -3.51 10.22
C LYS A 119 11.92 -3.29 9.13
N ASP A 120 11.17 -2.21 9.27
CA ASP A 120 9.95 -2.01 8.49
C ASP A 120 10.26 -1.71 7.01
N VAL A 121 9.48 -2.28 6.10
CA VAL A 121 9.76 -2.22 4.66
C VAL A 121 9.47 -0.82 4.11
N GLN A 122 10.44 -0.24 3.40
CA GLN A 122 10.32 1.05 2.69
C GLN A 122 10.69 0.95 1.20
N ILE A 123 11.35 -0.14 0.80
CA ILE A 123 11.67 -0.43 -0.59
C ILE A 123 11.26 -1.86 -0.87
N VAL A 124 10.57 -2.07 -1.99
CA VAL A 124 10.34 -3.41 -2.55
C VAL A 124 11.04 -3.51 -3.90
N ARG A 125 11.68 -4.64 -4.17
CA ARG A 125 12.36 -4.91 -5.43
C ARG A 125 11.80 -6.18 -6.07
N TYR A 126 11.54 -6.09 -7.37
CA TYR A 126 11.08 -7.21 -8.17
C TYR A 126 12.07 -7.49 -9.28
N ASP A 127 12.46 -8.75 -9.43
CA ASP A 127 13.12 -9.21 -10.63
C ASP A 127 12.06 -9.32 -11.74
N LEU A 128 12.36 -8.73 -12.88
CA LEU A 128 11.55 -8.84 -14.09
C LEU A 128 12.18 -9.88 -14.99
N SER A 129 11.41 -10.91 -15.37
CA SER A 129 11.81 -11.96 -16.29
C SER A 129 10.76 -12.12 -17.39
N ASN A 130 11.04 -11.53 -18.56
CA ASN A 130 10.10 -11.49 -19.69
C ASN A 130 8.80 -10.72 -19.41
N ALA A 131 8.85 -9.68 -18.57
CA ALA A 131 7.73 -8.77 -18.38
C ALA A 131 7.40 -8.04 -19.70
N ARG A 132 6.11 -7.77 -19.95
CA ARG A 132 5.64 -7.16 -21.20
C ARG A 132 4.95 -5.83 -20.95
N ASN A 133 4.76 -5.08 -22.02
CA ASN A 133 3.91 -3.91 -22.00
C ASN A 133 2.55 -4.20 -21.35
N GLY A 134 2.15 -3.37 -20.40
CA GLY A 134 0.92 -3.54 -19.64
C GLY A 134 1.00 -4.49 -18.45
N SER A 135 2.12 -5.19 -18.22
CA SER A 135 2.31 -5.93 -16.96
C SER A 135 2.22 -4.97 -15.77
N THR A 136 1.58 -5.43 -14.69
CA THR A 136 1.31 -4.59 -13.51
C THR A 136 1.86 -5.18 -12.22
N LEU A 137 2.23 -4.34 -11.28
CA LEU A 137 2.36 -4.69 -9.86
C LEU A 137 1.27 -3.94 -9.09
N ILE A 138 0.40 -4.67 -8.38
CA ILE A 138 -0.76 -4.08 -7.69
C ILE A 138 -0.61 -4.35 -6.19
N ALA A 139 -0.76 -3.33 -5.36
CA ALA A 139 -0.84 -3.53 -3.91
C ALA A 139 -2.27 -3.79 -3.44
N ASP A 140 -2.40 -4.53 -2.35
CA ASP A 140 -3.66 -4.70 -1.63
C ASP A 140 -4.21 -3.36 -1.13
N SER A 141 -5.53 -3.23 -1.08
CA SER A 141 -6.24 -2.04 -0.61
C SER A 141 -5.97 -1.68 0.86
N ASN A 142 -5.47 -2.63 1.64
CA ASN A 142 -5.11 -2.46 3.03
C ASN A 142 -3.66 -2.03 3.24
N LEU A 143 -2.87 -1.84 2.17
CA LEU A 143 -1.55 -1.25 2.29
C LEU A 143 -1.64 0.17 2.89
N CYS A 144 -0.96 0.37 4.01
CA CYS A 144 -1.05 1.57 4.82
C CYS A 144 0.31 2.00 5.41
N ASP A 145 0.31 3.09 6.17
CA ASP A 145 1.40 3.44 7.07
C ASP A 145 1.20 2.87 8.48
N GLN A 146 2.14 3.14 9.39
CA GLN A 146 2.08 2.68 10.79
C GLN A 146 0.79 3.08 11.52
N ASN A 147 0.17 4.18 11.10
CA ASN A 147 -1.05 4.71 11.69
C ASN A 147 -2.32 4.21 10.98
N GLY A 148 -2.17 3.45 9.89
CA GLY A 148 -3.24 2.80 9.16
C GLY A 148 -3.89 3.68 8.09
N HIS A 149 -3.21 4.73 7.66
CA HIS A 149 -3.66 5.53 6.52
C HIS A 149 -3.49 4.75 5.22
N THR A 150 -4.61 4.34 4.63
CA THR A 150 -4.67 3.71 3.30
C THR A 150 -4.95 4.74 2.21
N ARG A 151 -4.72 4.35 0.96
CA ARG A 151 -5.00 5.21 -0.20
C ARG A 151 -5.95 4.54 -1.18
N SER A 152 -6.80 5.33 -1.82
CA SER A 152 -7.65 4.92 -2.93
C SER A 152 -7.41 5.85 -4.12
N PRO A 153 -7.21 5.33 -5.34
CA PRO A 153 -7.18 3.91 -5.69
C PRO A 153 -5.94 3.18 -5.12
N ASN A 154 -5.97 1.85 -5.16
CA ASN A 154 -4.81 1.02 -4.78
C ASN A 154 -3.56 1.43 -5.59
N LEU A 155 -2.39 1.14 -5.05
CA LEU A 155 -1.16 1.29 -5.81
C LEU A 155 -1.20 0.33 -6.99
N THR A 156 -1.02 0.88 -8.19
CA THR A 156 -0.79 0.10 -9.40
C THR A 156 0.43 0.70 -10.08
N ILE A 157 1.39 -0.15 -10.42
CA ILE A 157 2.58 0.20 -11.19
C ILE A 157 2.50 -0.56 -12.50
N THR A 158 2.35 0.15 -13.61
CA THR A 158 2.21 -0.44 -14.95
C THR A 158 3.48 -0.23 -15.75
N LEU A 159 4.03 -1.32 -16.29
CA LEU A 159 5.13 -1.27 -17.25
C LEU A 159 4.62 -0.76 -18.60
N ASN A 160 5.25 0.29 -19.12
CA ASN A 160 5.06 0.77 -20.48
C ASN A 160 6.37 0.57 -21.26
N VAL A 161 6.30 -0.22 -22.31
CA VAL A 161 7.43 -0.54 -23.17
C VAL A 161 6.96 -0.89 -24.58
N SER A 162 7.73 -0.50 -25.59
CA SER A 162 7.57 -0.88 -26.99
C SER A 162 8.78 -1.67 -27.47
N ALA A 163 8.60 -2.44 -28.55
CA ALA A 163 9.70 -3.14 -29.20
C ALA A 163 10.78 -2.14 -29.66
N GLY A 164 12.04 -2.39 -29.29
CA GLY A 164 13.16 -1.51 -29.60
C GLY A 164 13.36 -0.33 -28.64
N ASP A 165 12.55 -0.20 -27.59
CA ASP A 165 12.80 0.79 -26.53
C ASP A 165 14.11 0.49 -25.81
N THR A 166 14.90 1.51 -25.51
CA THR A 166 16.12 1.37 -24.70
C THR A 166 15.87 1.63 -23.22
N SER A 167 14.69 2.12 -22.86
CA SER A 167 14.37 2.55 -21.49
C SER A 167 12.87 2.41 -21.23
N PRO A 168 12.43 1.30 -20.60
CA PRO A 168 11.04 1.14 -20.24
C PRO A 168 10.65 2.15 -19.17
N THR A 169 9.37 2.52 -19.13
CA THR A 169 8.83 3.45 -18.12
C THR A 169 7.77 2.76 -17.28
N PHE A 170 7.56 3.29 -16.07
CA PHE A 170 6.57 2.76 -15.14
C PHE A 170 5.60 3.86 -14.75
N THR A 171 4.31 3.62 -15.00
CA THR A 171 3.25 4.51 -14.55
C THR A 171 2.83 4.09 -13.15
N VAL A 172 2.98 4.99 -12.19
CA VAL A 172 2.43 4.84 -10.83
C VAL A 172 1.02 5.43 -10.81
N SER A 173 0.06 4.76 -10.16
CA SER A 173 -1.29 5.31 -10.02
C SER A 173 -1.26 6.67 -9.31
N SER A 174 -2.06 7.63 -9.78
CA SER A 174 -2.01 9.05 -9.37
C SER A 174 -2.30 9.33 -7.90
N GLY A 175 -2.84 8.36 -7.16
CA GLY A 175 -2.88 8.45 -5.71
C GLY A 175 -1.47 8.41 -5.11
N TRP A 176 -0.55 7.68 -5.69
CA TRP A 176 0.69 7.26 -5.05
C TRP A 176 1.94 7.97 -5.58
N ASP A 177 1.84 8.69 -6.69
CA ASP A 177 2.97 9.31 -7.40
C ASP A 177 3.52 10.60 -6.74
N GLY A 178 2.99 10.95 -5.57
CA GLY A 178 3.46 12.07 -4.75
C GLY A 178 3.18 13.46 -5.32
N ARG A 179 2.37 13.55 -6.38
CA ARG A 179 1.97 14.80 -7.03
C ARG A 179 0.62 15.32 -6.54
#